data_AF-A0A0S9PKN1-F1
#
_entry.id   AF-A0A0S9PKN1-F1
#
_cell.length_a   1.000
_cell.length_b   1.000
_cell.length_c   1.000
_cell.angle_alpha   90.00
_cell.angle_beta   90.00
_cell.angle_gamma   90.00
#
_symmetry.space_group_name_H-M   'P 1'
#
loop_
_entity.id
_entity.type
_entity.pdbx_description
1 polymer ?
#
loop_
_entity_poly.entity_id
_entity_poly.type
_entity_poly.pdbx_seq_one_letter_code
_entity_poly.pdbx_strand_id
1 'polypeptide(L)'
;MSQTPLEQPVAKPTTALVVIGVILAVLGALNGVAGLVWIAVFYLSQARAPLPDVGGVNLVIGGVLFLVGIVFAVVAIVILITASRRRRSRAAI
;
A
#
# COMPACT_ATOMS: atom_id res chain seq x y z
N MET A 1 44.37 -7.90 -24.00
CA MET A 1 42.97 -7.41 -24.01
C MET A 1 42.40 -7.63 -22.62
N SER A 2 42.44 -6.64 -21.73
CA SER A 2 41.77 -6.72 -20.43
C SER A 2 40.32 -6.28 -20.61
N GLN A 3 39.37 -7.15 -20.31
CA GLN A 3 37.97 -6.76 -20.30
C GLN A 3 37.74 -5.83 -19.11
N THR A 4 37.31 -4.61 -19.38
CA THR A 4 36.81 -3.68 -18.36
C THR A 4 35.60 -4.33 -17.70
N PRO A 5 35.60 -4.56 -16.37
CA PRO A 5 34.46 -5.14 -15.68
C PRO A 5 33.25 -4.21 -15.88
N LEU A 6 32.14 -4.75 -16.39
CA LEU A 6 30.89 -4.01 -16.50
C LEU A 6 30.43 -3.68 -15.07
N GLU A 7 30.66 -2.44 -14.62
CA GLU A 7 30.09 -1.93 -13.36
C GLU A 7 28.57 -2.05 -13.42
N GLN A 8 28.03 -3.07 -12.76
CA GLN A 8 26.59 -3.15 -12.58
C GLN A 8 26.16 -2.00 -11.66
N PRO A 9 25.15 -1.20 -12.04
CA PRO A 9 24.65 -0.13 -11.19
C PRO A 9 24.02 -0.75 -9.94
N VAL A 10 24.78 -0.79 -8.85
CA VAL A 10 24.28 -1.19 -7.53
C VAL A 10 23.22 -0.17 -7.14
N ALA A 11 21.95 -0.54 -7.30
CA ALA A 11 20.83 0.29 -6.89
C ALA A 11 21.04 0.65 -5.41
N LYS A 12 21.26 1.94 -5.13
CA LYS A 12 21.54 2.40 -3.76
C LYS A 12 20.35 1.99 -2.87
N PRO A 13 20.58 1.35 -1.70
CA PRO A 13 19.52 0.78 -0.85
C PRO A 13 18.36 1.75 -0.54
N THR A 14 18.64 3.05 -0.51
CA THR A 14 17.63 4.10 -0.28
C THR A 14 16.60 4.19 -1.42
N THR A 15 16.99 3.98 -2.68
CA THR A 15 16.08 4.02 -3.83
C THR A 15 15.10 2.86 -3.78
N ALA A 16 15.57 1.66 -3.44
CA ALA A 16 14.71 0.47 -3.28
C ALA A 16 13.66 0.67 -2.18
N LEU A 17 14.06 1.23 -1.03
CA LEU A 17 13.13 1.51 0.07
C LEU A 17 12.05 2.52 -0.31
N VAL A 18 12.41 3.59 -1.04
CA VAL A 18 11.42 4.57 -1.52
C VAL A 18 10.43 3.90 -2.48
N VAL A 19 10.92 3.11 -3.44
CA VAL A 19 10.05 2.39 -4.39
C VAL A 19 9.10 1.44 -3.65
N ILE A 20 9.59 0.64 -2.71
CA ILE A 20 8.76 -0.25 -1.90
C ILE A 20 7.70 0.54 -1.12
N GLY A 21 8.09 1.64 -0.47
CA GLY A 21 7.17 2.49 0.26
C GLY A 21 6.07 3.06 -0.64
N VAL A 22 6.41 3.52 -1.84
CA VAL A 22 5.42 4.03 -2.82
C VAL A 22 4.48 2.92 -3.28
N ILE A 23 5.00 1.73 -3.60
CA ILE A 23 4.17 0.59 -4.01
C ILE A 23 3.18 0.23 -2.91
N LEU A 24 3.64 0.12 -1.67
CA LEU A 24 2.77 -0.17 -0.53
C LEU A 24 1.72 0.92 -0.29
N ALA A 25 2.07 2.20 -0.48
CA ALA A 25 1.12 3.29 -0.37
C ALA A 25 0.00 3.17 -1.41
N VAL A 26 0.37 2.90 -2.67
CA VAL A 26 -0.60 2.72 -3.76
C VAL A 26 -1.49 1.51 -3.51
N LEU A 27 -0.92 0.36 -3.16
CA LEU A 27 -1.69 -0.84 -2.84
C LEU A 27 -2.62 -0.63 -1.65
N GLY A 28 -2.14 0.05 -0.60
CA GLY A 28 -2.94 0.38 0.57
C GLY A 28 -4.12 1.27 0.24
N ALA A 29 -3.89 2.33 -0.55
CA ALA A 29 -4.94 3.24 -0.99
C ALA A 29 -5.98 2.53 -1.88
N LEU A 30 -5.55 1.76 -2.87
CA LEU A 30 -6.44 1.02 -3.77
C LEU A 30 -7.30 0.02 -2.99
N ASN A 31 -6.69 -0.74 -2.08
CA ASN A 31 -7.40 -1.74 -1.29
C ASN A 31 -8.37 -1.09 -0.29
N GLY A 32 -7.97 0.03 0.33
CA GLY A 32 -8.82 0.83 1.20
C GLY A 32 -10.06 1.35 0.49
N VAL A 33 -9.86 1.97 -0.68
CA VAL A 33 -10.96 2.47 -1.53
C VAL A 33 -11.85 1.31 -2.00
N ALA A 34 -11.27 0.19 -2.42
CA ALA A 34 -12.04 -0.98 -2.81
C ALA A 34 -12.93 -1.50 -1.67
N GLY A 35 -12.42 -1.56 -0.45
CA GLY A 35 -13.21 -1.93 0.74
C GLY A 35 -14.38 -0.98 1.00
N LEU A 36 -14.15 0.34 0.90
CA LEU A 36 -15.21 1.34 1.07
C LEU A 36 -16.26 1.25 -0.04
N VAL A 37 -15.83 1.09 -1.30
CA VAL A 37 -16.72 0.91 -2.45
C VAL A 37 -17.55 -0.35 -2.29
N TRP A 38 -16.95 -1.47 -1.85
CA TRP A 38 -17.68 -2.71 -1.58
C TRP A 38 -18.80 -2.52 -0.56
N ILE A 39 -18.51 -1.87 0.58
CA ILE A 39 -19.51 -1.58 1.61
C ILE A 39 -20.62 -0.69 1.04
N ALA A 40 -20.27 0.38 0.33
CA ALA A 40 -21.26 1.29 -0.25
C ALA A 40 -22.18 0.58 -1.27
N VAL A 41 -21.60 -0.23 -2.16
CA VAL A 41 -22.35 -1.01 -3.15
C VAL A 41 -23.25 -2.03 -2.46
N PHE A 42 -22.78 -2.69 -1.41
CA PHE A 42 -23.57 -3.62 -0.62
C PHE A 42 -24.80 -2.95 0.03
N TYR A 43 -24.63 -1.78 0.65
CA TYR A 43 -25.78 -1.05 1.21
C TYR A 43 -26.74 -0.57 0.13
N LEU A 44 -26.23 -0.12 -1.03
CA LEU A 44 -27.06 0.29 -2.15
C LEU A 44 -27.86 -0.87 -2.75
N SER A 45 -27.28 -2.08 -2.78
CA SER A 45 -27.99 -3.28 -3.28
C SER A 45 -29.08 -3.72 -2.30
N GLN A 46 -28.80 -3.74 -1.00
CA GLN A 46 -29.78 -4.06 0.04
C GLN A 46 -31.00 -3.11 0.03
N ALA A 47 -30.78 -1.84 -0.31
CA ALA A 47 -31.86 -0.86 -0.45
C ALA A 47 -32.81 -1.15 -1.63
N ARG A 48 -32.37 -1.90 -2.64
CA ARG A 48 -33.15 -2.22 -3.85
C ARG A 48 -33.73 -3.63 -3.82
N ALA A 49 -32.94 -4.58 -3.36
CA ALA A 49 -33.29 -6.00 -3.30
C ALA A 49 -32.70 -6.58 -2.00
N PRO A 50 -33.47 -6.58 -0.90
CA PRO A 50 -32.96 -7.03 0.38
C PRO A 50 -32.68 -8.53 0.33
N LEU A 51 -31.41 -8.89 0.54
CA LEU A 51 -30.97 -10.27 0.67
C LEU A 51 -30.80 -10.57 2.16
N PRO A 52 -31.68 -11.38 2.76
CA PRO A 52 -31.52 -11.78 4.16
C PRO A 52 -30.22 -12.58 4.34
N ASP A 53 -29.63 -12.45 5.54
CA ASP A 53 -28.49 -13.24 6.03
C ASP A 53 -27.12 -13.07 5.35
N VAL A 54 -26.98 -12.20 4.35
CA VAL A 54 -25.65 -11.94 3.71
C VAL A 54 -24.95 -10.68 4.22
N GLY A 55 -25.61 -9.89 5.07
CA GLY A 55 -25.08 -8.58 5.46
C GLY A 55 -23.84 -8.61 6.32
N GLY A 56 -23.80 -9.50 7.32
CA GLY A 56 -22.63 -9.65 8.19
C GLY A 56 -21.38 -10.02 7.39
N VAL A 57 -21.48 -11.00 6.49
CA VAL A 57 -20.34 -11.48 5.68
C VAL A 57 -19.82 -10.37 4.75
N ASN A 58 -20.70 -9.62 4.09
CA ASN A 58 -20.29 -8.54 3.19
C ASN A 58 -19.61 -7.38 3.93
N LEU A 59 -20.10 -7.05 5.13
CA LEU A 59 -19.46 -6.04 5.99
C LEU A 59 -18.07 -6.49 6.44
N VAL A 60 -17.91 -7.76 6.81
CA VAL A 60 -16.60 -8.32 7.17
C VAL A 60 -15.64 -8.26 5.99
N ILE A 61 -16.07 -8.65 4.78
CA ILE A 61 -15.22 -8.60 3.58
C ILE A 61 -14.75 -7.16 3.31
N GLY A 62 -15.69 -6.21 3.23
CA GLY A 62 -15.35 -4.81 2.98
C GLY A 62 -14.48 -4.20 4.09
N GLY A 63 -14.77 -4.54 5.35
CA GLY A 63 -14.00 -4.12 6.51
C GLY A 63 -12.56 -4.66 6.52
N VAL A 64 -12.37 -5.93 6.17
CA VAL A 64 -11.03 -6.55 6.05
C VAL A 64 -10.23 -5.91 4.93
N LEU A 65 -10.84 -5.69 3.76
CA LEU A 65 -10.18 -4.98 2.65
C LEU A 65 -9.75 -3.56 3.09
N PHE A 66 -10.63 -2.83 3.76
CA PHE A 66 -10.32 -1.51 4.28
C PHE A 66 -9.15 -1.53 5.29
N LEU A 67 -9.21 -2.45 6.25
CA LEU A 67 -8.20 -2.57 7.31
C LEU A 67 -6.83 -2.96 6.74
N VAL A 68 -6.77 -3.92 5.82
CA VAL A 68 -5.53 -4.30 5.13
C VAL A 68 -4.97 -3.11 4.36
N GLY A 69 -5.84 -2.31 3.73
CA GLY A 69 -5.45 -1.06 3.07
C GLY A 69 -4.77 -0.07 4.03
N ILE A 70 -5.33 0.12 5.23
CA ILE A 70 -4.74 0.96 6.29
C ILE A 70 -3.37 0.44 6.71
N VAL A 71 -3.23 -0.87 6.95
CA VAL A 71 -1.96 -1.47 7.37
C VAL A 71 -0.86 -1.18 6.33
N PHE A 72 -1.16 -1.38 5.04
CA PHE A 72 -0.22 -1.10 3.96
C PHE A 72 0.16 0.38 3.90
N ALA A 73 -0.81 1.28 4.08
CA ALA A 73 -0.55 2.71 4.14
C ALA A 73 0.36 3.10 5.32
N VAL A 74 0.14 2.53 6.51
CA VAL A 74 0.99 2.78 7.69
C VAL A 74 2.42 2.29 7.45
N VAL A 75 2.58 1.07 6.94
CA VAL A 75 3.91 0.51 6.64
C VAL A 75 4.63 1.36 5.59
N ALA A 76 3.92 1.77 4.53
CA ALA A 76 4.45 2.67 3.51
C ALA A 76 4.95 3.98 4.10
N ILE A 77 4.15 4.63 4.96
CA ILE A 77 4.53 5.88 5.62
C ILE A 77 5.80 5.70 6.46
N VAL A 78 5.88 4.63 7.26
CA VAL A 78 7.05 4.34 8.08
C VAL A 78 8.30 4.15 7.22
N ILE A 79 8.21 3.40 6.12
CA ILE A 79 9.31 3.17 5.20
C ILE A 79 9.77 4.48 4.55
N LEU A 80 8.83 5.30 4.06
CA LEU A 80 9.13 6.56 3.38
C LEU A 80 9.75 7.59 4.33
N ILE A 81 9.25 7.68 5.57
CA ILE A 81 9.86 8.52 6.61
C ILE A 81 11.29 8.06 6.90
N THR A 82 11.49 6.75 7.07
CA THR A 82 12.81 6.17 7.38
C THR A 82 13.81 6.41 6.25
N ALA A 83 13.39 6.23 4.99
CA ALA A 83 14.22 6.49 3.82
C ALA A 83 14.59 7.97 3.71
N SER A 84 13.64 8.87 4.01
CA SER A 84 13.84 10.32 4.00
C SER A 84 14.84 10.78 5.07
N ARG A 85 14.75 10.22 6.29
CA ARG A 85 15.70 10.49 7.38
C ARG A 85 17.12 10.04 7.01
N ARG A 86 17.28 8.83 6.46
CA ARG A 86 18.60 8.31 6.03
C ARG A 86 19.25 9.18 4.95
N ARG A 87 18.45 9.74 4.02
CA ARG A 87 18.97 10.65 2.99
C ARG A 87 19.49 11.96 3.58
N ARG A 88 18.77 12.53 4.56
CA ARG A 88 19.17 13.78 5.22
C ARG A 88 20.47 13.63 6.02
N SER A 89 20.65 12.54 6.77
CA SER A 89 21.87 12.32 7.55
C SER A 89 23.13 12.19 6.69
N ARG A 90 23.02 11.68 5.45
CA ARG A 90 24.16 11.57 4.52
C ARG A 90 24.52 12.88 3.81
N ALA A 91 23.64 13.87 3.80
CA ALA A 91 23.90 15.17 3.18
C ALA A 91 24.52 16.18 4.16
N ALA A 92 24.58 15.84 5.44
CA ALA A 92 25.12 16.68 6.52
C ALA A 92 26.56 16.30 6.93
N ILE A 93 27.17 15.33 6.25
CA ILE A 93 28.56 14.86 6.40
C ILE A 93 29.27 15.14 5.08
#